data_AF-A0A9P7CN35-F1
#
_entry.id   AF-A0A9P7CN35-F1
#
_cell.length_a   1.000
_cell.length_b   1.000
_cell.length_c   1.000
_cell.angle_alpha   90.00
_cell.angle_beta   90.00
_cell.angle_gamma   90.00
#
_symmetry.space_group_name_H-M   'P 1'
#
loop_
_entity.id
_entity.type
_entity.pdbx_description
1 polymer ?
#
loop_
_entity_poly.entity_id
_entity_poly.type
_entity_poly.pdbx_seq_one_letter_code
_entity_poly.pdbx_strand_id
1 'polypeptide(L)'
;MGSDGLFDNLFDKDILSIVRQRHTLPFEPQKISDELARRANRISRSKTNVNCPFQEKAMGEGLYYQGGKADDISVIVAVVQD
;
A
#
# COMPACT_ATOMS: atom_id res chain seq x y z
N MET A 1 0.83 -8.60 6.66
CA MET A 1 -0.55 -8.25 7.09
C MET A 1 -0.67 -6.72 7.16
N GLY A 2 -1.87 -6.17 7.09
CA GLY A 2 -2.09 -4.72 7.22
C GLY A 2 -3.57 -4.37 7.42
N SER A 3 -3.86 -3.11 7.72
CA SER A 3 -5.23 -2.58 7.71
C SER A 3 -5.74 -2.38 6.27
N ASP A 4 -7.03 -2.14 6.10
CA ASP A 4 -7.64 -1.76 4.83
C ASP A 4 -7.00 -0.50 4.24
N GLY A 5 -6.59 0.47 5.06
CA GLY A 5 -5.84 1.65 4.61
C GLY A 5 -4.59 1.35 3.77
N LEU A 6 -3.94 0.19 3.96
CA LEU A 6 -2.86 -0.29 3.08
C LEU A 6 -3.42 -0.73 1.72
N PHE A 7 -4.41 -1.62 1.74
CA PHE A 7 -4.93 -2.31 0.55
C PHE A 7 -5.87 -1.44 -0.29
N ASP A 8 -6.48 -0.41 0.29
CA ASP A 8 -7.26 0.60 -0.42
C ASP A 8 -6.36 1.52 -1.24
N ASN A 9 -5.10 1.67 -0.84
CA ASN A 9 -4.17 2.65 -1.42
C ASN A 9 -3.00 2.02 -2.20
N LEU A 10 -2.80 0.70 -2.16
CA LEU A 10 -1.79 0.00 -2.95
C LEU A 10 -2.34 -1.27 -3.59
N PHE A 11 -2.01 -1.49 -4.86
CA PHE A 11 -2.26 -2.77 -5.50
C PHE A 11 -1.26 -3.83 -5.02
N ASP A 12 -1.65 -5.10 -5.09
CA ASP A 12 -0.77 -6.24 -4.79
C ASP A 12 0.54 -6.18 -5.57
N LYS A 13 0.50 -5.77 -6.84
CA LYS A 13 1.70 -5.60 -7.68
C LYS A 13 2.68 -4.57 -7.11
N ASP A 14 2.18 -3.50 -6.51
CA ASP A 14 3.01 -2.45 -5.90
C ASP A 14 3.62 -2.94 -4.59
N ILE A 15 2.83 -3.66 -3.78
CA ILE A 15 3.29 -4.32 -2.55
C ILE A 15 4.41 -5.32 -2.89
N LEU A 16 4.18 -6.21 -3.86
CA LEU A 16 5.17 -7.20 -4.30
C LEU A 16 6.43 -6.54 -4.87
N SER A 17 6.29 -5.45 -5.63
CA SER A 17 7.44 -4.69 -6.14
C SER A 17 8.29 -4.14 -5.01
N ILE A 18 7.67 -3.55 -3.97
CA ILE A 18 8.37 -3.01 -2.80
C ILE A 18 9.11 -4.13 -2.05
N VAL A 19 8.44 -5.25 -1.80
CA VAL A 19 9.03 -6.41 -1.12
C VAL A 19 10.24 -6.92 -1.90
N ARG A 20 10.12 -7.13 -3.22
CA ARG A 20 11.21 -7.62 -4.08
C ARG A 20 12.42 -6.68 -4.10
N GLN A 21 12.20 -5.38 -4.19
CA GLN A 21 13.28 -4.39 -4.19
C GLN A 21 14.08 -4.34 -2.89
N ARG A 22 13.45 -4.73 -1.78
CA ARG A 22 14.03 -4.69 -0.42
C ARG A 22 14.36 -6.07 0.12
N HIS A 23 14.15 -7.12 -0.67
CA HIS A 23 14.54 -8.48 -0.35
C HIS A 23 16.04 -8.69 -0.63
N THR A 24 16.86 -7.94 0.10
CA THR A 24 18.32 -7.97 0.04
C THR A 24 18.88 -8.46 1.38
N LEU A 25 20.11 -9.00 1.38
CA LEU A 25 20.79 -9.38 2.62
C LEU A 25 21.64 -8.21 3.17
N PRO A 26 21.64 -7.95 4.49
CA PRO A 26 20.79 -8.59 5.50
C PRO A 26 19.30 -8.22 5.32
N PHE A 27 18.41 -9.17 5.61
CA PHE A 27 16.98 -8.94 5.44
C PHE A 27 16.44 -8.09 6.59
N GLU A 28 15.77 -6.98 6.26
CA GLU A 28 15.27 -6.01 7.23
C GLU A 28 13.75 -5.82 7.07
N PRO A 29 12.92 -6.61 7.79
CA PRO A 29 11.46 -6.57 7.67
C PRO A 29 10.87 -5.19 7.96
N GLN A 30 11.47 -4.46 8.92
CA GLN A 30 11.05 -3.12 9.30
C GLN A 30 11.13 -2.13 8.13
N LYS A 31 12.21 -2.20 7.33
CA LYS A 31 12.35 -1.32 6.16
C LYS A 31 11.29 -1.58 5.10
N ILE A 32 10.79 -2.82 5.02
CA ILE A 32 9.70 -3.19 4.11
C ILE A 32 8.37 -2.65 4.66
N SER A 33 8.08 -2.86 5.94
CA SER A 33 6.84 -2.32 6.54
C SER A 33 6.79 -0.80 6.44
N ASP A 34 7.90 -0.12 6.69
CA ASP A 34 7.99 1.35 6.59
C ASP A 34 7.77 1.83 5.16
N GLU A 35 8.35 1.16 4.17
CA GLU A 35 8.16 1.51 2.75
C GLU A 35 6.70 1.34 2.32
N LEU A 36 6.08 0.21 2.70
CA LEU A 36 4.67 -0.08 2.41
C LEU A 36 3.75 0.97 3.05
N ALA A 37 3.91 1.21 4.35
CA ALA A 37 3.11 2.18 5.09
C ALA A 37 3.28 3.60 4.51
N ARG A 38 4.53 4.02 4.22
CA ARG A 38 4.79 5.33 3.65
C ARG A 38 4.24 5.46 2.23
N ARG A 39 4.35 4.43 1.39
CA ARG A 39 3.83 4.47 0.02
C ARG A 39 2.30 4.57 0.02
N ALA A 40 1.63 3.77 0.85
CA ALA A 40 0.18 3.83 1.04
C ALA A 40 -0.26 5.19 1.59
N ASN A 41 0.42 5.73 2.61
CA ASN A 41 0.11 7.05 3.19
C ASN A 41 0.30 8.21 2.19
N ARG A 42 1.28 8.08 1.27
CA ARG A 42 1.44 9.08 0.20
C ARG A 42 0.25 9.05 -0.76
N ILE A 43 -0.23 7.86 -1.13
CA ILE A 43 -1.36 7.71 -2.05
C ILE A 43 -2.67 8.12 -1.35
N SER A 44 -2.89 7.72 -0.10
CA SER A 44 -4.07 8.07 0.70
C SER A 44 -4.31 9.58 0.81
N ARG A 45 -3.24 10.38 0.82
CA ARG A 45 -3.28 11.85 0.89
C ARG A 45 -3.32 12.54 -0.47
N SER A 46 -3.12 11.79 -1.55
CA SER A 46 -3.11 12.34 -2.90
C SER A 46 -4.53 12.55 -3.40
N LYS A 47 -4.86 13.79 -3.75
CA LYS A 47 -6.21 14.16 -4.23
C LYS A 47 -6.43 13.92 -5.72
N THR A 48 -5.36 13.84 -6.51
CA THR A 48 -5.40 13.65 -7.96
C THR A 48 -4.19 12.85 -8.43
N ASN A 49 -4.20 12.43 -9.70
CA ASN A 49 -3.06 11.77 -10.38
C ASN A 49 -2.51 10.53 -9.67
N VAL A 50 -3.38 9.80 -8.97
CA VAL A 50 -3.07 8.47 -8.44
C VAL A 50 -4.01 7.45 -9.06
N ASN A 51 -3.50 6.24 -9.19
CA ASN A 51 -4.34 5.07 -9.39
C ASN A 51 -4.19 4.18 -8.16
N CYS A 52 -5.30 3.78 -7.55
CA CYS A 52 -5.32 2.93 -6.37
C CYS A 52 -6.59 2.08 -6.33
N PRO A 53 -6.58 0.96 -5.60
CA PRO A 53 -7.73 0.05 -5.51
C PRO A 53 -9.03 0.73 -5.07
N PHE A 54 -8.98 1.64 -4.10
CA PHE A 54 -10.16 2.35 -3.63
C PHE A 54 -10.81 3.20 -4.73
N GLN A 55 -10.01 3.96 -5.47
CA GLN A 55 -10.50 4.79 -6.57
C GLN A 55 -11.15 3.93 -7.65
N GLU A 56 -10.48 2.86 -8.09
CA GLU A 56 -11.02 1.96 -9.12
C GLU A 56 -12.33 1.32 -8.67
N LYS A 57 -12.42 0.90 -7.40
CA LYS A 57 -13.64 0.33 -6.84
C LYS A 57 -14.78 1.36 -6.75
N ALA A 58 -14.51 2.57 -6.24
CA ALA A 58 -15.52 3.63 -6.18
C ALA A 58 -16.07 3.97 -7.57
N MET A 59 -15.19 4.10 -8.56
CA MET A 59 -15.58 4.34 -9.96
C MET A 59 -16.37 3.16 -10.55
N GLY A 60 -15.99 1.93 -10.23
CA GLY A 60 -16.70 0.71 -10.66
C GLY A 60 -18.12 0.59 -10.08
N GLU A 61 -18.35 1.15 -8.89
CA GLU A 61 -19.67 1.25 -8.26
C GLU A 61 -20.46 2.49 -8.73
N GLY A 62 -19.96 3.23 -9.73
CA GLY A 62 -20.62 4.42 -10.29
C GLY A 62 -20.43 5.71 -9.49
N LEU A 63 -19.54 5.72 -8.48
CA LEU A 63 -19.19 6.93 -7.74
C LEU A 63 -18.00 7.62 -8.42
N TYR A 64 -18.22 8.83 -8.94
CA TYR A 64 -17.12 9.63 -9.45
C TYR A 64 -16.19 10.03 -8.30
N TYR A 65 -15.03 9.39 -8.22
CA TYR A 65 -14.02 9.62 -7.19
C TYR A 65 -12.63 9.73 -7.80
N GLN A 66 -11.84 10.67 -7.29
CA GLN A 66 -10.44 10.87 -7.66
C GLN A 66 -9.58 11.04 -6.40
N GLY A 67 -8.46 10.33 -6.34
CA GLY A 67 -7.54 10.34 -5.21
C GLY A 67 -7.49 9.00 -4.47
N GLY A 68 -6.66 8.95 -3.43
CA GLY A 68 -6.62 7.83 -2.48
C GLY A 68 -7.63 7.99 -1.35
N LYS A 69 -7.76 6.95 -0.52
CA LYS A 69 -8.62 6.95 0.66
C LYS A 69 -7.82 7.37 1.89
N ALA A 70 -8.11 8.54 2.46
CA ALA A 70 -7.50 8.98 3.71
C ALA A 70 -7.97 8.08 4.87
N ASP A 71 -7.06 7.30 5.43
CA ASP A 71 -7.36 6.27 6.44
C ASP A 71 -6.14 6.02 7.34
N ASP A 72 -6.37 5.35 8.47
CA ASP A 72 -5.30 4.86 9.34
C ASP A 72 -4.62 3.62 8.71
N ILE A 73 -3.29 3.66 8.65
CA ILE A 73 -2.50 2.66 7.93
C ILE A 73 -1.59 1.93 8.92
N SER A 74 -1.84 0.63 9.09
CA SER A 74 -1.01 -0.28 9.87
C SER A 74 -0.45 -1.38 8.99
N VAL A 75 0.84 -1.70 9.13
CA VAL A 75 1.53 -2.73 8.34
C VAL A 75 2.38 -3.60 9.26
N ILE A 76 2.25 -4.93 9.12
CA ILE A 76 3.10 -5.92 9.78
C ILE A 76 3.77 -6.78 8.70
N VAL A 77 5.10 -6.82 8.72
CA VAL A 77 5.92 -7.69 7.88
C VAL A 77 6.61 -8.72 8.77
N ALA A 78 6.41 -10.00 8.46
CA ALA A 78 7.05 -11.11 9.13
C ALA A 78 7.79 -11.97 8.09
N VAL A 79 8.88 -12.59 8.52
CA VAL A 79 9.72 -13.45 7.68
C VAL A 79 9.71 -14.83 8.27
N VAL A 80 9.44 -15.81 7.43
CA VAL A 80 9.59 -17.22 7.81
C VAL A 80 11.08 -17.57 7.66
N GLN A 81 11.66 -18.09 8.73
CA GLN A 81 13.03 -18.60 8.77
C GLN A 81 12.99 -20.02 9.37
N ASP A 82 13.98 -20.84 8.99
CA ASP A 82 14.14 -22.20 9.49
C ASP A 82 14.64 -22.25 10.95
#